data_AF-A0A1F5G1D7-F1
#
_entry.id   AF-A0A1F5G1D7-F1
#
_cell.length_a   1.000
_cell.length_b   1.000
_cell.length_c   1.000
_cell.angle_alpha   90.00
_cell.angle_beta   90.00
_cell.angle_gamma   90.00
#
_symmetry.space_group_name_H-M   'P 1'
#
loop_
_entity.id
_entity.type
_entity.pdbx_description
1 polymer ?
#
loop_
_entity_poly.entity_id
_entity_poly.type
_entity_poly.pdbx_seq_one_letter_code
_entity_poly.pdbx_strand_id
1 'polypeptide(L)'
;MFSALVPQLPLELAACFLILAAFGLGNLPFFRIASFLVFLLICLFLFLLKKISIPKFLKLPKTGLRQRIYRFFVDLKLGLEQILSWQNLAISFLFILSYILSLATVLYFVSQATGFSSLSITQAWSAFALIYIALVFSPIPADWGVSESSGFVLLSFLGATRESALASMLTFRIIFSSTTWIVSGVVFWFLWNEIKNFLLGFLSFQKET
;
A
#
# COMPACT_ATOMS: atom_id res chain seq x y z
N MET A 1 5.91 3.74 15.51
CA MET A 1 4.84 3.64 14.50
C MET A 1 5.33 3.95 13.08
N PHE A 2 6.19 4.96 12.86
CA PHE A 2 6.82 5.23 11.55
C PHE A 2 7.70 4.09 10.99
N SER A 3 8.16 3.14 11.81
CA SER A 3 9.09 2.08 11.39
C SER A 3 8.46 0.98 10.53
N ALA A 4 7.15 0.75 10.62
CA ALA A 4 6.47 -0.32 9.87
C ALA A 4 6.03 0.10 8.46
N LEU A 5 5.85 1.41 8.23
CA LEU A 5 5.38 1.96 6.95
C LEU A 5 6.47 1.99 5.86
N VAL A 6 7.73 2.17 6.26
CA VAL A 6 8.86 2.32 5.34
C VAL A 6 9.06 1.13 4.38
N PRO A 7 9.00 -0.14 4.82
CA PRO A 7 9.13 -1.29 3.92
C PRO A 7 7.82 -1.66 3.19
N GLN A 8 6.66 -1.21 3.65
CA GLN A 8 5.37 -1.57 3.07
C GLN A 8 5.14 -0.89 1.71
N LEU A 9 5.37 0.42 1.62
CA LEU A 9 5.14 1.18 0.39
C LEU A 9 5.97 0.66 -0.81
N PRO A 10 7.28 0.35 -0.68
CA PRO A 10 8.03 -0.25 -1.77
C PRO A 10 7.45 -1.61 -2.22
N LEU A 11 6.93 -2.43 -1.31
CA LEU A 11 6.34 -3.72 -1.67
C LEU A 11 5.02 -3.56 -2.43
N GLU A 12 4.19 -2.61 -2.04
CA GLU A 12 2.95 -2.25 -2.76
C GLU A 12 3.26 -1.73 -4.16
N LEU A 13 4.25 -0.83 -4.29
CA LEU A 13 4.73 -0.38 -5.59
C LEU A 13 5.29 -1.53 -6.42
N ALA A 14 6.09 -2.42 -5.82
CA ALA A 14 6.62 -3.59 -6.53
C ALA A 14 5.48 -4.49 -7.05
N ALA A 15 4.43 -4.71 -6.26
CA ALA A 15 3.27 -5.49 -6.68
C ALA A 15 2.53 -4.79 -7.84
N CYS A 16 2.32 -3.48 -7.77
CA CYS A 16 1.71 -2.70 -8.85
C CYS A 16 2.54 -2.77 -10.15
N PHE A 17 3.85 -2.57 -10.07
CA PHE A 17 4.74 -2.66 -11.23
C PHE A 17 4.85 -4.09 -11.78
N LEU A 18 4.75 -5.12 -10.94
CA LEU A 18 4.68 -6.51 -11.40
C LEU A 18 3.39 -6.78 -12.20
N ILE A 19 2.24 -6.29 -11.70
CA ILE A 19 0.96 -6.36 -12.43
C ILE A 19 1.08 -5.66 -13.79
N LEU A 20 1.64 -4.45 -13.81
CA LEU A 20 1.84 -3.69 -15.05
C LEU A 20 2.85 -4.35 -16.00
N ALA A 21 3.90 -4.98 -15.48
CA ALA A 21 4.83 -5.75 -16.30
C ALA A 21 4.17 -6.97 -16.94
N ALA A 22 3.32 -7.68 -16.18
CA ALA A 22 2.63 -8.88 -16.64
C ALA A 22 1.54 -8.58 -17.68
N PHE A 23 0.70 -7.57 -17.42
CA PHE A 23 -0.49 -7.31 -18.24
C PHE A 23 -0.33 -6.11 -19.19
N GLY A 24 0.49 -5.11 -18.83
CA GLY A 24 0.66 -3.87 -19.58
C GLY A 24 -0.56 -2.96 -19.57
N LEU A 25 -0.47 -1.80 -20.23
CA LEU A 25 -1.60 -0.91 -20.45
C LEU A 25 -1.98 -0.91 -21.93
N GLY A 26 -2.97 -1.72 -22.29
CA GLY A 26 -3.38 -1.91 -23.68
C GLY A 26 -2.26 -2.52 -24.54
N ASN A 27 -2.05 -1.98 -25.74
CA ASN A 27 -1.07 -2.48 -26.72
C ASN A 27 0.29 -1.78 -26.65
N LEU A 28 0.67 -1.21 -25.51
CA LEU A 28 1.92 -0.46 -25.35
C LEU A 28 3.05 -1.38 -24.81
N PRO A 29 3.88 -2.00 -25.67
CA PRO A 29 4.90 -2.96 -25.22
C PRO A 29 5.99 -2.30 -24.36
N PHE A 30 6.33 -1.04 -24.64
CA PHE A 30 7.31 -0.28 -23.86
C PHE A 30 6.90 -0.13 -22.39
N PHE A 31 5.59 -0.09 -22.11
CA PHE A 31 5.09 0.05 -20.75
C PHE A 31 5.41 -1.18 -19.90
N ARG A 32 5.28 -2.39 -20.46
CA ARG A 32 5.62 -3.65 -19.77
C ARG A 32 7.09 -3.71 -19.41
N ILE A 33 7.96 -3.36 -20.36
CA ILE A 33 9.41 -3.35 -20.17
C ILE A 33 9.80 -2.31 -19.11
N ALA A 34 9.26 -1.09 -19.21
CA ALA A 34 9.54 -0.03 -18.24
C ALA A 34 9.08 -0.43 -16.83
N SER A 35 7.87 -0.96 -16.68
CA SER A 35 7.36 -1.44 -15.39
C SER A 35 8.21 -2.56 -14.81
N PHE A 36 8.67 -3.51 -15.65
CA PHE A 36 9.57 -4.57 -15.20
C PHE A 36 10.91 -4.04 -14.70
N LEU A 37 11.50 -3.06 -15.39
CA LEU A 37 12.73 -2.41 -14.96
C LEU A 37 12.54 -1.69 -13.62
N VAL A 38 11.43 -0.97 -13.44
CA VAL A 38 11.13 -0.31 -12.16
C VAL A 38 10.91 -1.32 -11.03
N PHE A 39 10.21 -2.43 -11.29
CA PHE A 39 10.08 -3.54 -10.35
C PHE A 39 11.46 -4.08 -9.91
N LEU A 40 12.37 -4.34 -10.86
CA LEU A 40 13.73 -4.79 -10.55
C LEU A 40 14.50 -3.76 -9.72
N LEU A 41 14.36 -2.46 -10.02
CA LEU A 41 14.97 -1.39 -9.23
C LEU A 41 14.45 -1.35 -7.79
N ILE A 42 13.16 -1.58 -7.57
CA ILE A 42 12.57 -1.65 -6.22
C ILE A 42 13.09 -2.90 -5.48
N CYS A 43 13.15 -4.07 -6.13
CA CYS A 43 13.73 -5.27 -5.54
C CYS A 43 15.22 -5.07 -5.17
N LEU A 44 15.99 -4.42 -6.05
CA LEU A 44 17.38 -4.07 -5.78
C LEU A 44 17.47 -3.09 -4.61
N PHE A 45 16.62 -2.08 -4.54
CA PHE A 45 16.55 -1.13 -3.44
C PHE A 45 16.29 -1.85 -2.10
N LEU A 46 15.29 -2.73 -2.05
CA LEU A 46 14.99 -3.56 -0.86
C LEU A 46 16.17 -4.46 -0.47
N PHE A 47 16.87 -5.04 -1.45
CA PHE A 47 18.07 -5.83 -1.21
C PHE A 47 19.23 -4.97 -0.67
N LEU A 48 19.41 -3.76 -1.18
CA LEU A 48 20.43 -2.82 -0.69
C LEU A 48 20.11 -2.31 0.71
N LEU A 49 18.84 -2.07 1.04
CA LEU A 49 18.40 -1.73 2.40
C LEU A 49 18.85 -2.79 3.41
N LYS A 50 18.75 -4.07 3.06
CA LYS A 50 19.24 -5.18 3.90
C LYS A 50 20.76 -5.15 4.12
N LYS A 51 21.53 -4.56 3.21
CA LYS A 51 23.00 -4.45 3.30
C LYS A 51 23.50 -3.20 4.02
N ILE A 52 22.60 -2.29 4.45
CA ILE A 52 23.01 -1.07 5.14
C ILE A 52 23.73 -1.43 6.45
N SER A 53 25.02 -1.10 6.51
CA SER A 53 25.86 -1.31 7.67
C SER A 53 25.79 -0.11 8.61
N ILE A 54 25.82 -0.36 9.93
CA ILE A 54 25.87 0.71 10.92
C ILE A 54 27.18 1.49 10.73
N PRO A 55 27.12 2.82 10.54
CA PRO A 55 28.31 3.62 10.29
C PRO A 55 29.36 3.46 11.39
N LYS A 56 30.63 3.28 11.01
CA LYS A 56 31.73 3.04 11.97
C LYS A 56 31.88 4.15 13.02
N PHE A 57 31.56 5.40 12.67
CA PHE A 57 31.64 6.55 13.59
C PHE A 57 30.62 6.51 14.73
N LEU A 58 29.54 5.72 14.61
CA LEU A 58 28.56 5.50 15.67
C LEU A 58 28.97 4.38 16.64
N LYS A 59 30.03 3.61 16.34
CA LYS A 59 30.49 2.48 17.17
C LYS A 59 31.23 2.89 18.46
N LEU A 60 31.57 4.17 18.63
CA LEU A 60 32.31 4.68 19.79
C LEU A 60 31.39 5.55 20.66
N PRO A 61 30.74 4.97 21.70
CA PRO A 61 29.90 5.73 22.61
C PRO A 61 30.77 6.56 23.57
N LYS A 62 30.71 7.89 23.46
CA LYS A 62 31.31 8.80 24.45
C LYS A 62 30.27 9.61 25.25
N THR A 63 28.97 9.57 24.88
CA THR A 63 27.90 10.37 25.51
C THR A 63 26.52 9.70 25.43
N GLY A 64 25.60 10.04 26.34
CA GLY A 64 24.26 9.43 26.43
C GLY A 64 23.36 9.62 25.20
N LEU A 65 23.44 10.77 24.51
CA LEU A 65 22.67 11.00 23.28
C LEU A 65 23.16 10.14 22.11
N ARG A 66 24.48 9.98 21.95
CA ARG A 66 25.06 9.06 20.95
C ARG A 66 24.66 7.61 21.20
N GLN A 67 24.57 7.21 22.46
CA GLN A 67 24.15 5.86 22.83
C GLN A 67 22.68 5.59 22.49
N ARG A 68 21.78 6.58 22.69
CA ARG A 68 20.37 6.49 22.27
C ARG A 68 20.25 6.37 20.75
N ILE A 69 20.97 7.19 20.01
CA ILE A 69 20.99 7.15 18.53
C ILE A 69 21.54 5.81 18.04
N TYR A 70 22.64 5.33 18.60
CA TYR A 70 23.21 4.03 18.24
C TYR A 70 22.22 2.87 18.46
N ARG A 71 21.57 2.81 19.63
CA ARG A 71 20.54 1.81 19.92
C ARG A 71 19.39 1.88 18.91
N PHE A 72 18.90 3.08 18.63
CA PHE A 72 17.86 3.27 17.60
C PHE A 72 18.25 2.68 16.24
N PHE A 73 19.48 2.91 15.76
CA PHE A 73 19.96 2.33 14.49
C PHE A 73 20.15 0.82 14.56
N VAL A 74 20.60 0.27 15.69
CA VAL A 74 20.71 -1.18 15.91
C VAL A 74 19.33 -1.82 15.88
N ASP A 75 18.38 -1.28 16.63
CA ASP A 75 17.00 -1.79 16.71
C ASP A 75 16.29 -1.67 15.35
N LEU A 76 16.50 -0.56 14.65
CA LEU A 76 16.00 -0.36 13.28
C LEU A 76 16.61 -1.37 12.31
N LYS A 77 17.91 -1.64 12.40
CA LYS A 77 18.58 -2.65 11.56
C LYS A 77 18.05 -4.05 11.84
N LEU A 78 17.91 -4.44 13.11
CA LEU A 78 17.35 -5.73 13.51
C LEU A 78 15.90 -5.87 13.03
N GLY A 79 15.08 -4.82 13.18
CA GLY A 79 13.72 -4.78 12.65
C GLY A 79 13.67 -4.91 11.13
N LEU A 80 14.54 -4.19 10.41
CA LEU A 80 14.65 -4.31 8.96
C LEU A 80 15.13 -5.71 8.54
N GLU A 81 16.09 -6.31 9.21
CA GLU A 81 16.57 -7.67 8.88
C GLU A 81 15.46 -8.72 9.05
N GLN A 82 14.62 -8.57 10.08
CA GLN A 82 13.49 -9.45 10.32
C GLN A 82 12.39 -9.26 9.27
N ILE A 83 12.02 -8.01 8.97
CA ILE A 83 10.99 -7.68 7.96
C ILE A 83 11.46 -8.05 6.55
N LEU A 84 12.73 -7.77 6.22
CA LEU A 84 13.35 -8.05 4.92
C LEU A 84 13.91 -9.48 4.80
N SER A 85 13.51 -10.40 5.68
CA SER A 85 13.78 -11.82 5.49
C SER A 85 13.02 -12.32 4.26
N TRP A 86 13.64 -13.20 3.46
CA TRP A 86 13.03 -13.65 2.20
C TRP A 86 11.67 -14.33 2.39
N GLN A 87 11.49 -15.04 3.49
CA GLN A 87 10.21 -15.67 3.85
C GLN A 87 9.14 -14.61 4.14
N ASN A 88 9.44 -13.62 5.00
CA ASN A 88 8.49 -12.57 5.34
C ASN A 88 8.18 -11.69 4.12
N LEU A 89 9.19 -11.33 3.31
CA LEU A 89 8.97 -10.58 2.09
C LEU A 89 8.09 -11.32 1.10
N ALA A 90 8.31 -12.62 0.88
CA ALA A 90 7.50 -13.40 -0.04
C ALA A 90 6.05 -13.49 0.44
N ILE A 91 5.83 -13.74 1.74
CA ILE A 91 4.50 -13.81 2.34
C ILE A 91 3.80 -12.45 2.26
N SER A 92 4.46 -11.37 2.71
CA SER A 92 3.91 -10.01 2.64
C SER A 92 3.60 -9.60 1.20
N PHE A 93 4.51 -9.90 0.26
CA PHE A 93 4.29 -9.62 -1.16
C PHE A 93 3.08 -10.38 -1.71
N LEU A 94 2.92 -11.66 -1.37
CA LEU A 94 1.75 -12.46 -1.76
C LEU A 94 0.45 -11.85 -1.23
N PHE A 95 0.41 -11.46 0.05
CA PHE A 95 -0.76 -10.83 0.64
C PHE A 95 -1.08 -9.49 -0.03
N ILE A 96 -0.08 -8.63 -0.24
CA ILE A 96 -0.25 -7.34 -0.91
C ILE A 96 -0.73 -7.54 -2.35
N LEU A 97 -0.11 -8.46 -3.10
CA LEU A 97 -0.50 -8.76 -4.47
C LEU A 97 -1.95 -9.26 -4.53
N SER A 98 -2.33 -10.18 -3.64
CA SER A 98 -3.69 -10.70 -3.55
C SER A 98 -4.71 -9.61 -3.20
N TYR A 99 -4.35 -8.68 -2.33
CA TYR A 99 -5.17 -7.54 -1.94
C TYR A 99 -5.39 -6.59 -3.13
N ILE A 100 -4.33 -6.20 -3.83
CA ILE A 100 -4.41 -5.30 -5.00
C ILE A 100 -5.24 -5.95 -6.12
N LEU A 101 -5.00 -7.24 -6.42
CA LEU A 101 -5.79 -7.97 -7.42
C LEU A 101 -7.26 -8.10 -7.02
N SER A 102 -7.56 -8.30 -5.74
CA SER A 102 -8.94 -8.36 -5.24
C SER A 102 -9.66 -7.02 -5.45
N LEU A 103 -9.03 -5.90 -5.06
CA LEU A 103 -9.61 -4.57 -5.28
C LEU A 103 -9.78 -4.25 -6.76
N ALA A 104 -8.79 -4.58 -7.59
CA ALA A 104 -8.90 -4.37 -9.02
C ALA A 104 -10.00 -5.22 -9.67
N THR A 105 -10.25 -6.42 -9.12
CA THR A 105 -11.37 -7.28 -9.53
C THR A 105 -12.71 -6.68 -9.12
N VAL A 106 -12.80 -6.05 -7.95
CA VAL A 106 -13.99 -5.27 -7.55
C VAL A 106 -14.22 -4.12 -8.52
N LEU A 107 -13.16 -3.37 -8.90
CA LEU A 107 -13.26 -2.29 -9.89
C LEU A 107 -13.78 -2.82 -11.24
N TYR A 108 -13.31 -3.99 -11.69
CA TYR A 108 -13.82 -4.65 -12.89
C TYR A 108 -15.34 -4.88 -12.81
N PHE A 109 -15.82 -5.55 -11.75
CA PHE A 109 -17.26 -5.84 -11.62
C PHE A 109 -18.11 -4.57 -11.49
N VAL A 110 -17.62 -3.56 -10.77
CA VAL A 110 -18.28 -2.26 -10.68
C VAL A 110 -18.35 -1.55 -12.04
N SER A 111 -17.27 -1.61 -12.82
CA SER A 111 -17.23 -1.01 -14.16
C SER A 111 -18.20 -1.71 -15.11
N GLN A 112 -18.27 -3.04 -15.04
CA GLN A 112 -19.23 -3.84 -15.79
C GLN A 112 -20.68 -3.48 -15.40
N ALA A 113 -20.96 -3.36 -14.10
CA ALA A 113 -22.29 -3.02 -13.58
C ALA A 113 -22.74 -1.59 -13.93
N THR A 114 -21.81 -0.66 -14.13
CA THR A 114 -22.09 0.74 -14.49
C THR A 114 -22.08 1.01 -16.00
N GLY A 115 -21.97 -0.04 -16.81
CA GLY A 115 -22.15 0.02 -18.26
C GLY A 115 -20.86 0.04 -19.08
N PHE A 116 -19.67 -0.08 -18.48
CA PHE A 116 -18.41 -0.18 -19.21
C PHE A 116 -18.06 -1.63 -19.57
N SER A 117 -18.85 -2.23 -20.45
CA SER A 117 -18.80 -3.68 -20.75
C SER A 117 -17.53 -4.14 -21.50
N SER A 118 -16.89 -3.25 -22.25
CA SER A 118 -15.68 -3.58 -23.02
C SER A 118 -14.40 -3.65 -22.20
N LEU A 119 -14.43 -3.27 -20.91
CA LEU A 119 -13.27 -3.33 -20.03
C LEU A 119 -12.95 -4.79 -19.71
N SER A 120 -11.78 -5.28 -20.12
CA SER A 120 -11.32 -6.61 -19.72
C SER A 120 -10.77 -6.61 -18.28
N ILE A 121 -10.78 -7.78 -17.62
CA ILE A 121 -10.27 -7.93 -16.26
C ILE A 121 -8.78 -7.55 -16.14
N THR A 122 -7.97 -7.88 -17.16
CA THR A 122 -6.54 -7.53 -17.18
C THR A 122 -6.31 -6.03 -17.32
N GLN A 123 -7.17 -5.31 -18.06
CA GLN A 123 -7.16 -3.86 -18.12
C GLN A 123 -7.57 -3.24 -16.79
N ALA A 124 -8.56 -3.81 -16.09
CA ALA A 124 -8.95 -3.33 -14.77
C ALA A 124 -7.82 -3.52 -13.73
N TRP A 125 -7.13 -4.66 -13.75
CA TRP A 125 -5.93 -4.89 -12.93
C TRP A 125 -4.83 -3.86 -13.19
N SER A 126 -4.56 -3.57 -14.45
CA SER A 126 -3.54 -2.61 -14.84
C SER A 126 -3.94 -1.17 -14.53
N ALA A 127 -5.20 -0.81 -14.75
CA ALA A 127 -5.74 0.49 -14.39
C ALA A 127 -5.66 0.71 -12.87
N PHE A 128 -6.08 -0.27 -12.07
CA PHE A 128 -6.03 -0.15 -10.62
C PHE A 128 -4.60 -0.05 -10.09
N ALA A 129 -3.65 -0.82 -10.65
CA ALA A 129 -2.23 -0.68 -10.31
C ALA A 129 -1.70 0.75 -10.58
N LEU A 130 -2.13 1.40 -11.67
CA LEU A 130 -1.75 2.79 -11.95
C LEU A 130 -2.43 3.79 -11.02
N ILE A 131 -3.71 3.60 -10.70
CA ILE A 131 -4.42 4.39 -9.69
C ILE A 131 -3.68 4.32 -8.36
N TYR A 132 -3.25 3.12 -7.95
CA TYR A 132 -2.51 2.91 -6.71
C TYR A 132 -1.14 3.58 -6.72
N ILE A 133 -0.40 3.48 -7.84
CA ILE A 133 0.88 4.20 -8.01
C ILE A 133 0.65 5.71 -7.89
N ALA A 134 -0.36 6.25 -8.55
CA ALA A 134 -0.70 7.67 -8.46
C ALA A 134 -1.05 8.08 -7.02
N LEU A 135 -1.76 7.23 -6.28
CA LEU A 135 -2.08 7.42 -4.88
C LEU A 135 -0.82 7.50 -4.00
N VAL A 136 0.10 6.55 -4.17
CA VAL A 136 1.35 6.47 -3.38
C VAL A 136 2.27 7.66 -3.63
N PHE A 137 2.35 8.14 -4.87
CA PHE A 137 3.18 9.31 -5.22
C PHE A 137 2.50 10.65 -4.97
N SER A 138 1.20 10.67 -4.70
CA SER A 138 0.47 11.90 -4.45
C SER A 138 0.77 12.42 -3.04
N PRO A 139 1.13 13.71 -2.88
CA PRO A 139 1.21 14.33 -1.56
C PRO A 139 -0.18 14.61 -0.94
N ILE A 140 -1.24 14.41 -1.72
CA ILE A 140 -2.62 14.67 -1.33
C ILE A 140 -3.13 13.45 -0.54
N PRO A 141 -3.83 13.65 0.60
CA PRO A 141 -4.44 12.54 1.34
C PRO A 141 -5.31 11.67 0.44
N ALA A 142 -5.24 10.36 0.63
CA ALA A 142 -5.93 9.39 -0.23
C ALA A 142 -7.44 9.66 -0.36
N ASP A 143 -8.06 10.17 0.71
CA ASP A 143 -9.50 10.46 0.76
C ASP A 143 -9.92 11.74 0.01
N TRP A 144 -8.99 12.52 -0.52
CA TRP A 144 -9.27 13.80 -1.18
C TRP A 144 -9.48 13.68 -2.70
N GLY A 145 -9.83 12.49 -3.20
CA GLY A 145 -10.24 12.34 -4.59
C GLY A 145 -9.11 11.92 -5.54
N VAL A 146 -7.91 11.60 -5.04
CA VAL A 146 -6.78 11.19 -5.90
C VAL A 146 -7.10 9.90 -6.64
N SER A 147 -7.66 8.92 -5.95
CA SER A 147 -8.00 7.63 -6.55
C SER A 147 -9.10 7.76 -7.61
N GLU A 148 -10.07 8.65 -7.36
CA GLU A 148 -11.24 8.89 -8.20
C GLU A 148 -10.89 9.68 -9.43
N SER A 149 -10.07 10.72 -9.29
CA SER A 149 -9.60 11.54 -10.42
C SER A 149 -8.66 10.72 -11.33
N SER A 150 -7.69 10.01 -10.75
CA SER A 150 -6.79 9.13 -11.52
C SER A 150 -7.55 7.98 -12.18
N GLY A 151 -8.48 7.35 -11.47
CA GLY A 151 -9.32 6.28 -12.00
C GLY A 151 -10.29 6.77 -13.08
N PHE A 152 -10.90 7.94 -12.91
CA PHE A 152 -11.74 8.56 -13.94
C PHE A 152 -10.95 8.80 -15.23
N VAL A 153 -9.74 9.38 -15.12
CA VAL A 153 -8.86 9.63 -16.27
C VAL A 153 -8.45 8.32 -16.94
N LEU A 154 -8.07 7.31 -16.16
CA LEU A 154 -7.63 6.01 -16.68
C LEU A 154 -8.77 5.23 -17.35
N LEU A 155 -9.96 5.18 -16.74
CA LEU A 155 -11.12 4.54 -17.36
C LEU A 155 -11.56 5.26 -18.62
N SER A 156 -11.55 6.60 -18.62
CA SER A 156 -11.82 7.41 -19.81
C SER A 156 -10.80 7.13 -20.93
N PHE A 157 -9.52 7.01 -20.59
CA PHE A 157 -8.46 6.64 -21.54
C PHE A 157 -8.66 5.23 -22.12
N LEU A 158 -9.22 4.31 -21.33
CA LEU A 158 -9.56 2.96 -21.78
C LEU A 158 -10.87 2.89 -22.59
N GLY A 159 -11.54 4.02 -22.82
CA GLY A 159 -12.74 4.11 -23.67
C GLY A 159 -14.06 4.15 -22.91
N ALA A 160 -14.06 4.29 -21.58
CA ALA A 160 -15.29 4.51 -20.83
C ALA A 160 -15.92 5.86 -21.20
N THR A 161 -17.25 5.92 -21.22
CA THR A 161 -17.97 7.21 -21.24
C THR A 161 -17.70 7.96 -19.93
N ARG A 162 -17.78 9.30 -19.95
CA ARG A 162 -17.56 10.10 -18.72
C ARG A 162 -18.49 9.67 -17.58
N GLU A 163 -19.76 9.40 -17.91
CA GLU A 163 -20.77 8.98 -16.94
C GLU A 163 -20.44 7.62 -16.32
N SER A 164 -20.07 6.63 -17.14
CA SER A 164 -19.71 5.30 -16.64
C SER A 164 -18.41 5.30 -15.85
N ALA A 165 -17.40 6.09 -16.26
CA ALA A 165 -16.15 6.25 -15.51
C ALA A 165 -16.36 6.88 -14.13
N LEU A 166 -17.14 7.96 -14.06
CA LEU A 166 -17.48 8.61 -12.78
C LEU A 166 -18.31 7.67 -11.89
N ALA A 167 -19.34 7.04 -12.46
CA ALA A 167 -20.18 6.09 -11.73
C ALA A 167 -19.33 4.93 -11.18
N SER A 168 -18.43 4.37 -12.00
CA SER A 168 -17.53 3.28 -11.59
C SER A 168 -16.69 3.67 -10.37
N MET A 169 -16.04 4.84 -10.42
CA MET A 169 -15.14 5.27 -9.34
C MET A 169 -15.90 5.64 -8.07
N LEU A 170 -17.05 6.30 -8.19
CA LEU A 170 -17.88 6.65 -7.03
C LEU A 170 -18.47 5.40 -6.37
N THR A 171 -19.01 4.47 -7.16
CA THR A 171 -19.53 3.19 -6.65
C THR A 171 -18.41 2.36 -6.02
N PHE A 172 -17.24 2.31 -6.65
CA PHE A 172 -16.07 1.63 -6.09
C PHE A 172 -15.68 2.23 -4.74
N ARG A 173 -15.61 3.56 -4.63
CA ARG A 173 -15.34 4.26 -3.36
C ARG A 173 -16.36 3.92 -2.29
N ILE A 174 -17.66 3.98 -2.63
CA ILE A 174 -18.74 3.67 -1.68
C ILE A 174 -18.58 2.24 -1.16
N ILE A 175 -18.35 1.26 -2.03
CA ILE A 175 -18.17 -0.14 -1.65
C ILE A 175 -16.93 -0.30 -0.77
N PHE A 176 -15.79 0.27 -1.18
CA PHE A 176 -14.53 0.17 -0.45
C PHE A 176 -14.62 0.81 0.94
N SER A 177 -15.12 2.04 1.03
CA SER A 177 -15.29 2.76 2.31
C SER A 177 -16.28 2.05 3.21
N SER A 178 -17.44 1.63 2.68
CA SER A 178 -18.46 0.93 3.48
C SER A 178 -17.92 -0.39 4.02
N THR A 179 -17.21 -1.16 3.19
CA THR A 179 -16.59 -2.43 3.61
C THR A 179 -15.55 -2.18 4.71
N THR A 180 -14.71 -1.16 4.54
CA THR A 180 -13.69 -0.79 5.53
C THR A 180 -14.32 -0.40 6.87
N TRP A 181 -15.41 0.37 6.84
CA TRP A 181 -16.13 0.78 8.04
C TRP A 181 -16.81 -0.40 8.73
N ILE A 182 -17.42 -1.30 7.96
CA ILE A 182 -18.03 -2.53 8.50
C ILE A 182 -16.98 -3.41 9.15
N VAL A 183 -15.87 -3.70 8.46
CA VAL A 183 -14.78 -4.53 9.00
C VAL A 183 -14.17 -3.88 10.24
N SER A 184 -13.91 -2.57 10.19
CA SER A 184 -13.35 -1.84 11.34
C SER A 184 -14.31 -1.84 12.53
N GLY A 185 -15.62 -1.67 12.28
CA GLY A 185 -16.66 -1.73 13.31
C GLY A 185 -16.76 -3.10 13.95
N VAL A 186 -16.66 -4.18 13.15
CA VAL A 186 -16.63 -5.56 13.65
C VAL A 186 -15.38 -5.80 14.51
N VAL A 187 -14.20 -5.39 14.04
CA VAL A 187 -12.95 -5.52 14.81
C VAL A 187 -13.04 -4.73 16.12
N PHE A 188 -13.56 -3.50 16.07
CA PHE A 188 -13.77 -2.66 17.23
C PHE A 188 -14.74 -3.30 18.24
N TRP A 189 -15.82 -3.91 17.76
CA TRP A 189 -16.75 -4.66 18.58
C TRP A 189 -16.07 -5.82 19.31
N PHE A 190 -15.26 -6.62 18.59
CA PHE A 190 -14.53 -7.73 19.19
C PHE A 190 -13.50 -7.27 20.24
N LEU A 191 -12.87 -6.11 20.02
CA LEU A 191 -11.87 -5.54 20.92
C LEU A 191 -12.46 -4.61 22.00
N TRP A 192 -13.79 -4.53 22.10
CA TRP A 192 -14.46 -3.55 22.97
C TRP A 192 -14.08 -3.72 24.44
N ASN A 193 -13.95 -4.96 24.91
CA ASN A 193 -13.61 -5.25 26.29
C ASN A 193 -12.16 -4.85 26.63
N GLU A 194 -11.23 -5.14 25.74
CA GLU A 194 -9.81 -4.78 25.84
C GLU A 194 -9.65 -3.25 25.85
N ILE A 195 -10.36 -2.56 24.94
CA ILE A 195 -10.36 -1.10 24.87
C ILE A 195 -10.94 -0.51 26.16
N LYS A 196 -12.06 -1.05 26.67
CA LYS A 196 -12.65 -0.60 27.93
C LYS A 196 -11.70 -0.77 29.12
N ASN A 197 -11.06 -1.93 29.24
CA ASN A 197 -10.11 -2.21 30.32
C ASN A 197 -8.89 -1.29 30.25
N PHE A 198 -8.37 -1.04 29.05
CA PHE A 198 -7.28 -0.09 28.83
C PHE A 198 -7.64 1.33 29.26
N LEU A 199 -8.84 1.82 28.89
CA LEU A 199 -9.30 3.16 29.26
C LEU A 199 -9.50 3.30 30.77
N LEU A 200 -10.04 2.28 31.44
CA LEU A 200 -10.19 2.28 32.90
C LEU A 200 -8.84 2.30 33.61
N GLY A 201 -7.87 1.52 33.14
CA GLY A 201 -6.49 1.54 33.65
C GLY A 201 -5.84 2.91 33.48
N PHE A 202 -5.96 3.52 32.30
CA PHE A 202 -5.41 4.85 32.03
C PHE A 202 -5.99 5.94 32.94
N LEU A 203 -7.32 5.92 33.17
CA LEU A 203 -7.99 6.87 34.06
C LEU A 203 -7.61 6.68 35.53
N SER A 204 -7.29 5.46 35.96
CA SER A 204 -6.81 5.22 37.33
C SER A 204 -5.42 5.81 37.55
N PHE A 205 -4.52 5.67 36.58
CA PHE A 205 -3.16 6.22 36.65
C PHE A 205 -3.15 7.75 36.75
N GLN A 206 -4.04 8.45 36.01
CA GLN A 206 -4.15 9.91 36.09
C GLN A 206 -4.66 10.44 37.43
N LYS A 207 -5.34 9.63 38.25
CA LYS A 207 -5.81 10.06 39.57
C LYS A 207 -4.73 9.99 40.65
N GLU A 208 -3.68 9.21 40.42
CA GLU A 208 -2.58 9.01 41.37
C GLU A 208 -1.42 9.98 41.15
N THR A 209 -1.38 10.66 40.01
CA THR A 209 -0.41 11.71 39.66
C THR A 209 -0.98 13.10 39.87
#